data_AF-A0A497KPL1-F1
#
_entry.id   AF-A0A497KPL1-F1
#
_cell.length_a   1.000
_cell.length_b   1.000
_cell.length_c   1.000
_cell.angle_alpha   90.00
_cell.angle_beta   90.00
_cell.angle_gamma   90.00
#
_symmetry.space_group_name_H-M   'P 1'
#
loop_
_entity.id
_entity.type
_entity.pdbx_description
1 polymer ?
#
loop_
_entity_poly.entity_id
_entity_poly.type
_entity_poly.pdbx_seq_one_letter_code
_entity_poly.pdbx_strand_id
1 'polypeptide(L)'
;MEETLDNLSFIESIDKSKMAESLEKTPEHYEKALQIAEELELEDLKNRKILKVAFLGMGGSSIGGSIFKDWSYEKISVPVEICRDSIIPKHLDKHTLVFAVSYSGNTKETLDAFLQALERKCLIVGVSSGGLLGEYCKKHNVLHVQVPTGFQPRLALPYLFTVPCVILEKVGVVEGFKKEISDAIMVLKELREEIKTSVSSISNETKKLALNLKGKIPIIYGFREYGNVAYRLKTQLNENSKTFCKFDVLPELNHNEIVGWEEIQPSVAKLLSVILLRDKEEPEDIRIRFEVLKEILTQKTVDIREIYGRGREKLAKMLSIIYIGDYLSFYLAILNRVDPTPVKTISFLKKELEKRLGKINIKP
;
A
#
# COMPACT_ATOMS: atom_id res chain seq x y z
N MET A 1 -27.95 18.25 12.16
CA MET A 1 -27.54 16.88 11.79
C MET A 1 -26.42 16.48 12.71
N GLU A 2 -26.52 15.32 13.36
CA GLU A 2 -25.51 14.84 14.30
C GLU A 2 -24.20 14.54 13.55
N GLU A 3 -23.08 15.08 14.03
CA GLU A 3 -21.76 15.00 13.38
C GLU A 3 -21.02 13.73 13.80
N THR A 4 -21.62 12.60 13.44
CA THR A 4 -21.16 11.26 13.82
C THR A 4 -20.86 10.42 12.59
N LEU A 5 -19.97 9.44 12.73
CA LEU A 5 -19.72 8.42 11.71
C LEU A 5 -20.94 7.53 11.43
N ASP A 6 -22.00 7.62 12.23
CA ASP A 6 -23.26 6.90 12.02
C ASP A 6 -24.27 7.69 11.17
N ASN A 7 -23.95 8.95 10.85
CA ASN A 7 -24.77 9.77 9.97
C ASN A 7 -24.20 9.73 8.55
N LEU A 8 -24.85 8.97 7.67
CA LEU A 8 -24.43 8.83 6.26
C LEU A 8 -24.46 10.16 5.51
N SER A 9 -25.46 11.01 5.74
CA SER A 9 -25.52 12.34 5.10
C SER A 9 -24.35 13.23 5.53
N PHE A 10 -23.85 13.08 6.76
CA PHE A 10 -22.63 13.77 7.20
C PHE A 10 -21.39 13.24 6.46
N ILE A 11 -21.24 11.92 6.32
CA ILE A 11 -20.15 11.30 5.55
C ILE A 11 -20.17 11.82 4.10
N GLU A 12 -21.31 11.77 3.42
CA GLU A 12 -21.50 12.24 2.04
C GLU A 12 -21.22 13.74 1.90
N SER A 13 -21.51 14.53 2.95
CA SER A 13 -21.21 15.96 2.96
C SER A 13 -19.70 16.26 2.95
N ILE A 14 -18.85 15.31 3.33
CA ILE A 14 -17.39 15.45 3.35
C ILE A 14 -16.73 14.69 2.19
N ASP A 15 -17.17 13.47 1.89
CA ASP A 15 -16.63 12.60 0.84
C ASP A 15 -17.10 13.01 -0.57
N LYS A 16 -16.56 14.14 -1.06
CA LYS A 16 -17.01 14.74 -2.33
C LYS A 16 -16.75 13.88 -3.57
N SER A 17 -15.81 12.94 -3.49
CA SER A 17 -15.43 12.10 -4.61
C SER A 17 -15.86 10.64 -4.45
N LYS A 18 -16.71 10.34 -3.47
CA LYS A 18 -17.27 8.99 -3.24
C LYS A 18 -16.18 7.94 -3.01
N MET A 19 -15.15 8.28 -2.24
CA MET A 19 -14.11 7.33 -1.83
C MET A 19 -14.72 6.13 -1.09
N ALA A 20 -15.77 6.33 -0.28
CA ALA A 20 -16.50 5.24 0.38
C ALA A 20 -16.97 4.17 -0.62
N GLU A 21 -17.58 4.58 -1.73
CA GLU A 21 -18.04 3.65 -2.77
C GLU A 21 -16.89 2.86 -3.40
N SER A 22 -15.72 3.50 -3.57
CA SER A 22 -14.52 2.81 -4.08
C SER A 22 -13.94 1.83 -3.06
N LEU A 23 -13.97 2.17 -1.77
CA LEU A 23 -13.54 1.26 -0.70
C LEU A 23 -14.46 0.04 -0.65
N GLU A 24 -15.78 0.24 -0.66
CA GLU A 24 -16.76 -0.85 -0.67
C GLU A 24 -16.60 -1.79 -1.88
N LYS A 25 -16.12 -1.29 -3.02
CA LYS A 25 -15.86 -2.10 -4.22
C LYS A 25 -14.47 -2.75 -4.29
N THR A 26 -13.65 -2.60 -3.25
CA THR A 26 -12.27 -3.13 -3.23
C THR A 26 -12.19 -4.63 -3.56
N PRO A 27 -13.05 -5.51 -3.01
CA PRO A 27 -13.02 -6.94 -3.37
C PRO A 27 -13.23 -7.16 -4.88
N GLU A 28 -14.20 -6.47 -5.47
CA GLU A 28 -14.51 -6.55 -6.90
C GLU A 28 -13.37 -5.97 -7.76
N HIS A 29 -12.63 -4.98 -7.26
CA HIS A 29 -11.43 -4.47 -7.93
C HIS A 29 -10.31 -5.52 -7.99
N TYR A 30 -10.14 -6.35 -6.96
CA TYR A 30 -9.21 -7.49 -6.98
C TYR A 30 -9.65 -8.57 -7.96
N GLU A 31 -10.95 -8.92 -7.98
CA GLU A 31 -11.50 -9.86 -8.97
C GLU A 31 -11.27 -9.37 -10.40
N LYS A 32 -11.52 -8.08 -10.66
CA LYS A 32 -11.29 -7.52 -11.99
C LYS A 32 -9.80 -7.52 -12.35
N ALA A 33 -8.91 -7.26 -11.39
CA ALA A 33 -7.47 -7.32 -11.61
C ALA A 33 -6.98 -8.74 -11.94
N LEU A 34 -7.55 -9.77 -11.30
CA LEU A 34 -7.30 -11.17 -11.64
C LEU A 34 -7.72 -11.47 -13.08
N GLN A 35 -8.94 -11.09 -13.46
CA GLN A 35 -9.41 -11.28 -14.83
C GLN A 35 -8.47 -10.65 -15.85
N ILE A 36 -8.10 -9.38 -15.65
CA ILE A 36 -7.16 -8.67 -16.55
C ILE A 36 -5.85 -9.44 -16.67
N ALA A 37 -5.30 -9.90 -15.55
CA ALA A 37 -4.01 -10.56 -15.54
C ALA A 37 -4.05 -11.99 -16.11
N GLU A 38 -5.17 -12.68 -15.98
CA GLU A 38 -5.40 -14.02 -16.54
C GLU A 38 -5.48 -14.01 -18.06
N GLU A 39 -6.07 -12.98 -18.65
CA GLU A 39 -6.17 -12.78 -20.10
C GLU A 39 -4.81 -12.43 -20.75
N LEU A 40 -3.77 -12.11 -19.96
CA LEU A 40 -2.45 -11.77 -20.50
C LEU A 40 -1.72 -12.95 -21.12
N GLU A 41 -1.31 -12.76 -22.37
CA GLU A 41 -0.34 -13.60 -23.06
C GLU A 41 1.09 -13.08 -22.79
N LEU A 42 1.96 -13.96 -22.33
CA LEU A 42 3.31 -13.61 -21.85
C LEU A 42 4.41 -14.26 -22.69
N GLU A 43 4.19 -14.45 -24.00
CA GLU A 43 5.11 -15.19 -24.87
C GLU A 43 6.54 -14.65 -24.84
N ASP A 44 6.71 -13.33 -24.81
CA ASP A 44 8.03 -12.68 -24.75
C ASP A 44 8.79 -12.92 -23.43
N LEU A 45 8.06 -13.27 -22.37
CA LEU A 45 8.60 -13.59 -21.06
C LEU A 45 8.73 -15.10 -20.83
N LYS A 46 7.96 -15.93 -21.55
CA LYS A 46 8.07 -17.39 -21.49
C LYS A 46 9.50 -17.80 -21.85
N ASN A 47 10.09 -18.69 -21.06
CA ASN A 47 11.46 -19.20 -21.19
C ASN A 47 12.59 -18.18 -20.96
N ARG A 48 12.30 -16.93 -20.54
CA ARG A 48 13.35 -15.98 -20.17
C ARG A 48 13.91 -16.32 -18.80
N LYS A 49 15.24 -16.28 -18.66
CA LYS A 49 15.91 -16.47 -17.37
C LYS A 49 15.75 -15.23 -16.50
N ILE A 50 14.86 -15.33 -15.51
CA ILE A 50 14.60 -14.29 -14.50
C ILE A 50 15.40 -14.64 -13.23
N LEU A 51 16.34 -13.76 -12.86
CA LEU A 51 17.19 -13.91 -11.68
C LEU A 51 16.95 -12.83 -10.63
N LYS A 52 16.24 -11.76 -10.99
CA LYS A 52 15.91 -10.60 -10.15
C LYS A 52 14.53 -10.10 -10.53
N VAL A 53 13.80 -9.55 -9.56
CA VAL A 53 12.57 -8.79 -9.79
C VAL A 53 12.78 -7.38 -9.29
N ALA A 54 12.31 -6.37 -10.03
CA ALA A 54 12.33 -4.99 -9.59
C ALA A 54 11.00 -4.30 -9.86
N PHE A 55 10.57 -3.45 -8.93
CA PHE A 55 9.41 -2.58 -9.08
C PHE A 55 9.88 -1.13 -9.11
N LEU A 56 9.60 -0.43 -10.21
CA LEU A 56 9.90 0.99 -10.38
C LEU A 56 8.59 1.78 -10.20
N GLY A 57 8.50 2.60 -9.16
CA GLY A 57 7.26 3.30 -8.86
C GLY A 57 7.39 4.24 -7.67
N MET A 58 6.47 5.20 -7.59
CA MET A 58 6.40 6.14 -6.47
C MET A 58 5.09 5.99 -5.70
N GLY A 59 5.14 6.23 -4.38
CA GLY A 59 3.95 6.21 -3.51
C GLY A 59 3.09 4.96 -3.70
N GLY A 60 1.79 5.16 -3.94
CA GLY A 60 0.82 4.09 -4.18
C GLY A 60 1.13 3.16 -5.36
N SER A 61 2.01 3.53 -6.29
CA SER A 61 2.45 2.64 -7.38
C SER A 61 3.64 1.75 -7.01
N SER A 62 4.39 2.08 -5.94
CA SER A 62 5.47 1.21 -5.42
C SER A 62 4.99 0.19 -4.39
N ILE A 63 3.82 0.44 -3.79
CA ILE A 63 3.39 -0.34 -2.62
C ILE A 63 3.01 -1.77 -2.97
N GLY A 64 2.47 -2.03 -4.17
CA GLY A 64 2.20 -3.39 -4.65
C GLY A 64 3.47 -4.25 -4.65
N GLY A 65 4.57 -3.75 -5.21
CA GLY A 65 5.86 -4.45 -5.15
C GLY A 65 6.38 -4.65 -3.74
N SER A 66 6.14 -3.68 -2.86
CA SER A 66 6.58 -3.74 -1.45
C SER A 66 5.83 -4.82 -0.67
N ILE A 67 4.51 -4.92 -0.88
CA ILE A 67 3.66 -5.98 -0.32
C ILE A 67 4.05 -7.33 -0.90
N PHE A 68 4.32 -7.41 -2.20
CA PHE A 68 4.80 -8.64 -2.83
C PHE A 68 6.11 -9.10 -2.21
N LYS A 69 7.09 -8.21 -2.01
CA LYS A 69 8.38 -8.53 -1.38
C LYS A 69 8.18 -9.15 0.01
N ASP A 70 7.32 -8.56 0.82
CA ASP A 70 7.03 -9.02 2.19
C ASP A 70 6.28 -10.36 2.19
N TRP A 71 5.25 -10.50 1.35
CA TRP A 71 4.46 -11.73 1.22
C TRP A 71 5.32 -12.90 0.71
N SER A 72 6.17 -12.65 -0.29
CA SER A 72 6.97 -13.66 -0.98
C SER A 72 8.31 -13.96 -0.30
N TYR A 73 8.64 -13.28 0.80
CA TYR A 73 9.97 -13.33 1.42
C TYR A 73 10.49 -14.75 1.67
N GLU A 74 9.61 -15.65 2.12
CA GLU A 74 9.95 -17.08 2.39
C GLU A 74 9.53 -18.02 1.24
N LYS A 75 8.99 -17.47 0.14
CA LYS A 75 8.43 -18.24 -0.99
C LYS A 75 9.31 -18.23 -2.24
N ILE A 76 10.21 -17.26 -2.38
CA ILE A 76 11.02 -17.09 -3.59
C ILE A 76 12.52 -17.02 -3.27
N SER A 77 13.34 -17.49 -4.20
CA SER A 77 14.81 -17.37 -4.16
C SER A 77 15.33 -16.16 -4.93
N VAL A 78 14.46 -15.49 -5.68
CA VAL A 78 14.79 -14.34 -6.52
C VAL A 78 14.69 -13.05 -5.69
N PRO A 79 15.74 -12.23 -5.60
CA PRO A 79 15.68 -10.96 -4.87
C PRO A 79 14.69 -9.98 -5.51
N VAL A 80 14.03 -9.21 -4.65
CA VAL A 80 13.04 -8.18 -5.03
C VAL A 80 13.55 -6.79 -4.64
N GLU A 81 13.74 -5.95 -5.64
CA GLU A 81 14.16 -4.55 -5.53
C GLU A 81 12.95 -3.61 -5.64
N ILE A 82 12.87 -2.59 -4.79
CA ILE A 82 11.80 -1.59 -4.81
C ILE A 82 12.45 -0.22 -5.05
N CYS A 83 12.41 0.24 -6.29
CA CYS A 83 13.00 1.50 -6.71
C CYS A 83 11.97 2.62 -6.59
N ARG A 84 12.18 3.51 -5.60
CA ARG A 84 11.39 4.74 -5.38
C ARG A 84 12.20 5.98 -5.73
N ASP A 85 12.92 5.90 -6.85
CA ASP A 85 13.79 6.95 -7.36
C ASP A 85 13.76 6.95 -8.90
N SER A 86 14.21 8.05 -9.49
CA SER A 86 14.51 8.23 -10.90
C SER A 86 15.72 7.42 -11.37
N ILE A 87 16.61 7.00 -10.47
CA ILE A 87 17.83 6.25 -10.80
C ILE A 87 17.67 4.79 -10.38
N ILE A 88 17.88 3.85 -11.31
CA ILE A 88 17.79 2.43 -10.99
C ILE A 88 19.11 1.86 -10.44
N PRO A 89 19.07 0.96 -9.43
CA PRO A 89 20.27 0.32 -8.88
C PRO A 89 21.14 -0.36 -9.93
N LYS A 90 22.48 -0.28 -9.80
CA LYS A 90 23.44 -0.79 -10.80
C LYS A 90 23.30 -2.29 -11.10
N HIS A 91 22.79 -3.06 -10.15
CA HIS A 91 22.65 -4.51 -10.30
C HIS A 91 21.48 -4.94 -11.18
N LEU A 92 20.59 -4.03 -11.62
CA LEU A 92 19.52 -4.35 -12.57
C LEU A 92 20.08 -4.48 -14.00
N ASP A 93 19.72 -5.57 -14.67
CA ASP A 93 20.26 -6.00 -15.96
C ASP A 93 19.27 -6.85 -16.78
N LYS A 94 19.74 -7.45 -17.88
CA LYS A 94 18.96 -8.33 -18.77
C LYS A 94 18.32 -9.57 -18.14
N HIS A 95 18.70 -9.94 -16.92
CA HIS A 95 18.10 -11.04 -16.15
C HIS A 95 17.14 -10.54 -15.06
N THR A 96 16.79 -9.25 -15.10
CA THR A 96 15.85 -8.63 -14.19
C THR A 96 14.49 -8.47 -14.87
N LEU A 97 13.45 -9.01 -14.24
CA LEU A 97 12.06 -8.67 -14.58
C LEU A 97 11.65 -7.41 -13.83
N VAL A 98 11.43 -6.34 -14.58
CA VAL A 98 11.12 -5.00 -14.12
C VAL A 98 9.64 -4.72 -14.35
N PHE A 99 8.93 -4.39 -13.29
CA PHE A 99 7.60 -3.79 -13.36
C PHE A 99 7.73 -2.28 -13.21
N ALA A 100 7.54 -1.54 -14.31
CA ALA A 100 7.39 -0.09 -14.25
C ALA A 100 5.92 0.22 -13.94
N VAL A 101 5.65 0.70 -12.74
CA VAL A 101 4.28 0.87 -12.22
C VAL A 101 4.04 2.35 -11.96
N SER A 102 3.08 2.93 -12.69
CA SER A 102 2.59 4.28 -12.43
C SER A 102 1.11 4.33 -12.79
N TYR A 103 0.24 4.51 -11.80
CA TYR A 103 -1.20 4.56 -12.07
C TYR A 103 -1.54 5.58 -13.17
N SER A 104 -1.07 6.82 -13.01
CA SER A 104 -1.27 7.90 -13.99
C SER A 104 -0.53 7.70 -15.32
N GLY A 105 0.51 6.84 -15.35
CA GLY A 105 1.46 6.74 -16.45
C GLY A 105 2.42 7.92 -16.63
N ASN A 106 2.31 8.98 -15.81
CA ASN A 106 3.03 10.24 -16.01
C ASN A 106 4.02 10.58 -14.88
N THR A 107 4.31 9.64 -13.99
CA THR A 107 5.25 9.87 -12.88
C THR A 107 6.68 9.94 -13.41
N LYS A 108 7.32 11.12 -13.31
CA LYS A 108 8.62 11.39 -13.92
C LYS A 108 9.69 10.40 -13.50
N GLU A 109 9.81 10.14 -12.20
CA GLU A 109 10.79 9.23 -11.63
C GLU A 109 10.65 7.82 -12.22
N THR A 110 9.40 7.34 -12.36
CA THR A 110 9.12 6.05 -12.99
C THR A 110 9.48 6.02 -14.47
N LEU A 111 9.21 7.11 -15.20
CA LEU A 111 9.56 7.22 -16.63
C LEU A 111 11.07 7.24 -16.86
N ASP A 112 11.80 8.02 -16.06
CA ASP A 112 13.28 8.09 -16.13
C ASP A 112 13.90 6.71 -15.79
N ALA A 113 13.37 6.05 -14.77
CA ALA A 113 13.81 4.72 -14.34
C ALA A 113 13.49 3.65 -15.41
N PHE A 114 12.33 3.75 -16.06
CA PHE A 114 11.92 2.87 -17.17
C PHE A 114 12.89 2.98 -18.36
N LEU A 115 13.28 4.19 -18.76
CA LEU A 115 14.22 4.40 -19.85
C LEU A 115 15.61 3.81 -19.53
N GLN A 116 16.10 3.95 -18.29
CA GLN A 116 17.33 3.29 -17.87
C GLN A 116 17.21 1.77 -17.87
N ALA A 117 16.06 1.21 -17.50
CA ALA A 117 15.85 -0.24 -17.54
C ALA A 117 15.87 -0.76 -18.98
N LEU A 118 15.33 0.01 -19.93
CA LEU A 118 15.40 -0.27 -21.37
C LEU A 118 16.84 -0.28 -21.87
N GLU A 119 17.63 0.74 -21.54
CA GLU A 119 19.05 0.82 -21.92
C GLU A 119 19.86 -0.39 -21.40
N ARG A 120 19.52 -0.87 -20.20
CA ARG A 120 20.13 -2.06 -19.60
C ARG A 120 19.54 -3.39 -20.07
N LYS A 121 18.63 -3.34 -21.03
CA LYS A 121 17.98 -4.50 -21.67
C LYS A 121 17.25 -5.39 -20.67
N CYS A 122 16.72 -4.82 -19.59
CA CYS A 122 15.89 -5.56 -18.64
C CYS A 122 14.66 -6.16 -19.34
N LEU A 123 14.05 -7.18 -18.74
CA LEU A 123 12.73 -7.64 -19.15
C LEU A 123 11.72 -6.70 -18.51
N ILE A 124 10.90 -5.99 -19.27
CA ILE A 124 10.07 -4.91 -18.71
C ILE A 124 8.59 -5.21 -18.95
N VAL A 125 7.77 -4.88 -17.95
CA VAL A 125 6.32 -4.78 -18.05
C VAL A 125 5.90 -3.41 -17.51
N GLY A 126 5.20 -2.63 -18.33
CA GLY A 126 4.58 -1.39 -17.88
C GLY A 126 3.17 -1.63 -17.35
N VAL A 127 2.82 -1.06 -16.20
CA VAL A 127 1.47 -1.13 -15.61
C VAL A 127 0.98 0.28 -15.29
N SER A 128 -0.06 0.73 -16.02
CA SER A 128 -0.66 2.05 -15.83
C SER A 128 -2.09 2.11 -16.36
N SER A 129 -2.83 3.18 -16.08
CA SER A 129 -4.12 3.43 -16.71
C SER A 129 -3.99 4.11 -18.10
N GLY A 130 -2.79 4.18 -18.66
CA GLY A 130 -2.45 4.93 -19.88
C GLY A 130 -1.25 5.85 -19.67
N GLY A 131 -1.31 7.06 -20.24
CA GLY A 131 -0.27 8.09 -20.10
C GLY A 131 1.03 7.79 -20.84
N LEU A 132 2.06 8.60 -20.56
CA LEU A 132 3.38 8.50 -21.22
C LEU A 132 4.01 7.11 -21.08
N LEU A 133 3.81 6.43 -19.94
CA LEU A 133 4.31 5.07 -19.76
C LEU A 133 3.71 4.09 -20.77
N GLY A 134 2.41 4.20 -21.06
CA GLY A 134 1.75 3.38 -22.08
C GLY A 134 2.28 3.70 -23.49
N GLU A 135 2.48 4.98 -23.79
CA GLU A 135 3.06 5.43 -25.07
C GLU A 135 4.50 4.91 -25.25
N TYR A 136 5.32 4.96 -24.19
CA TYR A 136 6.69 4.46 -24.20
C TYR A 136 6.73 2.95 -24.37
N CYS A 137 5.86 2.22 -23.67
CA CYS A 137 5.78 0.78 -23.84
C CYS A 137 5.45 0.40 -25.29
N LYS A 138 4.45 1.07 -25.90
CA LYS A 138 4.11 0.87 -27.31
C LYS A 138 5.28 1.19 -28.24
N LYS A 139 5.94 2.33 -28.04
CA LYS A 139 7.08 2.78 -28.86
C LYS A 139 8.26 1.82 -28.81
N HIS A 140 8.52 1.23 -27.66
CA HIS A 140 9.67 0.35 -27.42
C HIS A 140 9.33 -1.16 -27.49
N ASN A 141 8.12 -1.51 -27.96
CA ASN A 141 7.62 -2.88 -28.03
C ASN A 141 7.76 -3.64 -26.70
N VAL A 142 7.37 -2.98 -25.61
CA VAL A 142 7.31 -3.53 -24.25
C VAL A 142 5.86 -3.84 -23.92
N LEU A 143 5.63 -4.96 -23.22
CA LEU A 143 4.30 -5.32 -22.73
C LEU A 143 3.75 -4.22 -21.81
N HIS A 144 2.62 -3.64 -22.21
CA HIS A 144 1.86 -2.70 -21.39
C HIS A 144 0.57 -3.36 -20.93
N VAL A 145 0.36 -3.41 -19.61
CA VAL A 145 -0.91 -3.82 -19.02
C VAL A 145 -1.68 -2.57 -18.62
N GLN A 146 -2.72 -2.26 -19.40
CA GLN A 146 -3.60 -1.15 -19.09
C GLN A 146 -4.60 -1.55 -18.00
N VAL A 147 -4.58 -0.82 -16.89
CA VAL A 147 -5.53 -0.99 -15.77
C VAL A 147 -6.66 0.05 -15.83
N PRO A 148 -7.80 -0.18 -15.16
CA PRO A 148 -8.93 0.77 -15.19
C PRO A 148 -8.57 2.20 -14.74
N THR A 149 -9.14 3.19 -15.43
CA THR A 149 -9.01 4.61 -15.12
C THR A 149 -9.99 5.04 -14.00
N GLY A 150 -9.89 6.29 -13.53
CA GLY A 150 -10.87 6.89 -12.60
C GLY A 150 -10.56 6.75 -11.10
N PHE A 151 -9.42 6.17 -10.73
CA PHE A 151 -9.02 6.00 -9.33
C PHE A 151 -8.03 7.06 -8.87
N GLN A 152 -7.97 7.30 -7.57
CA GLN A 152 -6.74 7.82 -6.98
C GLN A 152 -5.68 6.72 -6.99
N PRO A 153 -4.38 7.01 -7.23
CA PRO A 153 -3.33 5.99 -7.28
C PRO A 153 -3.30 5.05 -6.08
N ARG A 154 -3.61 5.58 -4.88
CA ARG A 154 -3.63 4.82 -3.63
C ARG A 154 -4.82 3.86 -3.47
N LEU A 155 -5.90 4.08 -4.23
CA LEU A 155 -7.06 3.17 -4.33
C LEU A 155 -6.87 2.14 -5.45
N ALA A 156 -5.92 2.35 -6.36
CA ALA A 156 -5.63 1.44 -7.47
C ALA A 156 -4.78 0.23 -7.06
N LEU A 157 -4.46 0.06 -5.77
CA LEU A 157 -3.66 -1.06 -5.27
C LEU A 157 -4.14 -2.43 -5.80
N PRO A 158 -5.44 -2.76 -5.83
CA PRO A 158 -5.89 -4.05 -6.33
C PRO A 158 -5.33 -4.39 -7.71
N TYR A 159 -5.24 -3.40 -8.60
CA TYR A 159 -4.67 -3.57 -9.94
C TYR A 159 -3.14 -3.56 -9.94
N LEU A 160 -2.53 -2.59 -9.24
CA LEU A 160 -1.08 -2.38 -9.24
C LEU A 160 -0.30 -3.46 -8.48
N PHE A 161 -0.98 -4.25 -7.66
CA PHE A 161 -0.43 -5.41 -6.96
C PHE A 161 -0.73 -6.71 -7.70
N THR A 162 -2.02 -6.99 -7.95
CA THR A 162 -2.46 -8.30 -8.46
C THR A 162 -1.90 -8.60 -9.84
N VAL A 163 -1.89 -7.62 -10.75
CA VAL A 163 -1.39 -7.82 -12.11
C VAL A 163 0.07 -8.28 -12.11
N PRO A 164 1.03 -7.55 -11.48
CA PRO A 164 2.39 -8.04 -11.37
C PRO A 164 2.52 -9.42 -10.71
N CYS A 165 1.76 -9.69 -9.65
CA CYS A 165 1.86 -10.97 -8.95
C CYS A 165 1.37 -12.17 -9.77
N VAL A 166 0.28 -12.01 -10.53
CA VAL A 166 -0.18 -13.06 -11.46
C VAL A 166 0.83 -13.27 -12.59
N ILE A 167 1.45 -12.20 -13.11
CA ILE A 167 2.52 -12.32 -14.11
C ILE A 167 3.69 -13.11 -13.52
N LEU A 168 4.13 -12.77 -12.30
CA LEU A 168 5.21 -13.45 -11.59
C LEU A 168 4.92 -14.94 -11.37
N GLU A 169 3.67 -15.30 -11.08
CA GLU A 169 3.26 -16.69 -10.98
C GLU A 169 3.25 -17.39 -12.35
N LYS A 170 2.71 -16.75 -13.40
CA LYS A 170 2.69 -17.30 -14.77
C LYS A 170 4.09 -17.56 -15.34
N VAL A 171 5.08 -16.76 -14.96
CA VAL A 171 6.48 -16.93 -15.41
C VAL A 171 7.31 -17.80 -14.44
N GLY A 172 6.69 -18.37 -13.40
CA GLY A 172 7.32 -19.32 -12.49
C GLY A 172 8.28 -18.71 -11.45
N VAL A 173 8.16 -17.41 -11.14
CA VAL A 173 8.96 -16.79 -10.07
C VAL A 173 8.40 -17.09 -8.69
N VAL A 174 7.08 -17.24 -8.58
CA VAL A 174 6.38 -17.56 -7.33
C VAL A 174 5.25 -18.54 -7.61
N GLU A 175 4.78 -19.25 -6.60
CA GLU A 175 3.64 -20.16 -6.69
C GLU A 175 2.59 -19.86 -5.62
N GLY A 176 1.33 -20.21 -5.91
CA GLY A 176 0.23 -20.15 -4.95
C GLY A 176 -0.41 -18.77 -4.81
N PHE A 177 0.04 -17.76 -5.56
CA PHE A 177 -0.51 -16.41 -5.48
C PHE A 177 -2.01 -16.40 -5.79
N LYS A 178 -2.43 -16.97 -6.93
CA LYS A 178 -3.84 -17.03 -7.35
C LYS A 178 -4.75 -17.73 -6.34
N LYS A 179 -4.23 -18.73 -5.62
CA LYS A 179 -4.99 -19.40 -4.55
C LYS A 179 -5.18 -18.46 -3.35
N GLU A 180 -4.10 -17.86 -2.85
CA GLU A 180 -4.17 -17.00 -1.67
C GLU A 180 -4.96 -15.70 -1.92
N ILE A 181 -4.86 -15.11 -3.12
CA ILE A 181 -5.65 -13.90 -3.45
C ILE A 181 -7.14 -14.21 -3.57
N SER A 182 -7.52 -15.41 -4.02
CA SER A 182 -8.92 -15.84 -4.02
C SER A 182 -9.46 -15.99 -2.59
N ASP A 183 -8.68 -16.56 -1.67
CA ASP A 183 -9.01 -16.59 -0.22
C ASP A 183 -9.14 -15.18 0.34
N ALA A 184 -8.19 -14.31 0.02
CA ALA A 184 -8.21 -12.91 0.45
C ALA A 184 -9.46 -12.18 -0.02
N ILE A 185 -9.87 -12.33 -1.28
CA ILE A 185 -11.09 -11.69 -1.81
C ILE A 185 -12.32 -12.10 -0.99
N MET A 186 -12.46 -13.38 -0.62
CA MET A 186 -13.57 -13.84 0.22
C MET A 186 -13.55 -13.16 1.59
N VAL A 187 -12.38 -13.14 2.25
CA VAL A 187 -12.19 -12.46 3.55
C VAL A 187 -12.51 -10.97 3.45
N LEU A 188 -12.11 -10.30 2.37
CA LEU A 188 -12.39 -8.88 2.16
C LEU A 188 -13.89 -8.60 1.94
N LYS A 189 -14.62 -9.51 1.29
CA LYS A 189 -16.09 -9.40 1.15
C LYS A 189 -16.78 -9.50 2.51
N GLU A 190 -16.39 -10.46 3.34
CA GLU A 190 -16.93 -10.61 4.70
C GLU A 190 -16.60 -9.38 5.55
N LEU A 191 -15.33 -8.97 5.56
CA LEU A 191 -14.85 -7.82 6.33
C LEU A 191 -15.56 -6.52 5.91
N ARG A 192 -15.84 -6.32 4.61
CA ARG A 192 -16.61 -5.17 4.12
C ARG A 192 -17.96 -5.06 4.84
N GLU A 193 -18.68 -6.16 4.99
CA GLU A 193 -20.01 -6.13 5.60
C GLU A 193 -19.97 -5.73 7.09
N GLU A 194 -18.83 -5.86 7.74
CA GLU A 194 -18.59 -5.41 9.12
C GLU A 194 -18.12 -3.95 9.20
N ILE A 195 -17.34 -3.49 8.22
CA ILE A 195 -16.62 -2.20 8.34
C ILE A 195 -17.14 -1.11 7.40
N LYS A 196 -18.06 -1.39 6.48
CA LYS A 196 -18.62 -0.41 5.54
C LYS A 196 -19.36 0.74 6.23
N THR A 197 -19.58 1.81 5.47
CA THR A 197 -20.07 3.09 6.01
C THR A 197 -21.45 3.01 6.67
N SER A 198 -22.31 2.11 6.18
CA SER A 198 -23.66 1.87 6.70
C SER A 198 -23.71 1.09 8.02
N VAL A 199 -22.61 0.48 8.47
CA VAL A 199 -22.56 -0.23 9.76
C VAL A 199 -22.33 0.77 10.88
N SER A 200 -23.18 0.76 11.91
CA SER A 200 -23.05 1.65 13.08
C SER A 200 -21.71 1.45 13.80
N SER A 201 -21.17 2.54 14.33
CA SER A 201 -19.97 2.62 15.15
C SER A 201 -20.00 1.70 16.37
N ILE A 202 -21.18 1.31 16.87
CA ILE A 202 -21.32 0.33 17.96
C ILE A 202 -20.84 -1.07 17.54
N SER A 203 -21.00 -1.44 16.27
CA SER A 203 -20.64 -2.76 15.73
C SER A 203 -19.43 -2.72 14.80
N ASN A 204 -18.95 -1.53 14.43
CA ASN A 204 -17.85 -1.34 13.50
C ASN A 204 -16.56 -0.98 14.25
N GLU A 205 -15.70 -1.98 14.48
CA GLU A 205 -14.43 -1.80 15.19
C GLU A 205 -13.50 -0.79 14.51
N THR A 206 -13.58 -0.65 13.18
CA THR A 206 -12.76 0.33 12.45
C THR A 206 -13.22 1.76 12.72
N LYS A 207 -14.54 2.01 12.84
CA LYS A 207 -15.06 3.31 13.30
C LYS A 207 -14.67 3.60 14.75
N LYS A 208 -14.74 2.61 15.65
CA LYS A 208 -14.29 2.77 17.05
C LYS A 208 -12.81 3.13 17.15
N LEU A 209 -11.98 2.49 16.34
CA LEU A 209 -10.56 2.80 16.24
C LEU A 209 -10.35 4.23 15.71
N ALA A 210 -11.05 4.65 14.66
CA ALA A 210 -10.98 6.02 14.15
C ALA A 210 -11.38 7.07 15.19
N LEU A 211 -12.46 6.81 15.96
CA LEU A 211 -12.90 7.67 17.06
C LEU A 211 -11.84 7.80 18.15
N ASN A 212 -11.13 6.72 18.48
CA ASN A 212 -10.02 6.74 19.43
C ASN A 212 -8.80 7.53 18.92
N LEU A 213 -8.51 7.46 17.62
CA LEU A 213 -7.38 8.16 16.99
C LEU A 213 -7.64 9.64 16.75
N LYS A 214 -8.90 10.11 16.84
CA LYS A 214 -9.23 11.51 16.59
C LYS A 214 -8.42 12.44 17.52
N GLY A 215 -7.63 13.33 16.91
CA GLY A 215 -6.79 14.28 17.63
C GLY A 215 -5.46 13.71 18.16
N LYS A 216 -5.11 12.47 17.81
CA LYS A 216 -3.83 11.82 18.19
C LYS A 216 -2.91 11.68 16.98
N ILE A 217 -1.64 11.38 17.24
CA ILE A 217 -0.59 11.04 16.28
C ILE A 217 -0.43 9.52 16.31
N PRO A 218 -0.85 8.81 15.25
CA PRO A 218 -0.70 7.36 15.18
C PRO A 218 0.75 6.95 14.94
N ILE A 219 1.20 5.93 15.67
CA ILE A 219 2.48 5.25 15.48
C ILE A 219 2.18 3.78 15.20
N ILE A 220 2.57 3.29 14.03
CA ILE A 220 2.21 1.95 13.57
C ILE A 220 3.43 1.03 13.64
N TYR A 221 3.33 -0.04 14.40
CA TYR A 221 4.38 -1.04 14.49
C TYR A 221 3.93 -2.35 13.84
N GLY A 222 4.73 -2.85 12.91
CA GLY A 222 4.56 -4.15 12.28
C GLY A 222 5.75 -5.06 12.53
N PHE A 223 5.72 -6.24 11.93
CA PHE A 223 6.83 -7.19 11.88
C PHE A 223 6.77 -7.92 10.54
N ARG A 224 7.92 -8.39 10.01
CA ARG A 224 7.99 -9.26 8.81
C ARG A 224 6.99 -8.84 7.72
N GLU A 225 5.98 -9.65 7.42
CA GLU A 225 4.97 -9.37 6.39
C GLU A 225 4.14 -8.10 6.62
N TYR A 226 4.03 -7.64 7.87
CA TYR A 226 3.34 -6.40 8.22
C TYR A 226 4.23 -5.15 8.19
N GLY A 227 5.50 -5.26 7.81
CA GLY A 227 6.41 -4.13 7.68
C GLY A 227 5.93 -3.10 6.65
N ASN A 228 5.76 -3.50 5.38
CA ASN A 228 5.25 -2.60 4.35
C ASN A 228 3.72 -2.38 4.47
N VAL A 229 3.00 -3.23 5.20
CA VAL A 229 1.60 -2.95 5.58
C VAL A 229 1.53 -1.75 6.53
N ALA A 230 2.42 -1.68 7.54
CA ALA A 230 2.55 -0.54 8.44
C ALA A 230 2.93 0.74 7.68
N TYR A 231 3.93 0.66 6.80
CA TYR A 231 4.29 1.78 5.92
C TYR A 231 3.10 2.26 5.08
N ARG A 232 2.34 1.32 4.49
CA ARG A 232 1.15 1.66 3.71
C ARG A 232 0.12 2.38 4.56
N LEU A 233 -0.25 1.85 5.72
CA LEU A 233 -1.24 2.48 6.60
C LEU A 233 -0.80 3.91 7.00
N LYS A 234 0.50 4.10 7.29
CA LYS A 234 1.09 5.43 7.50
C LYS A 234 0.82 6.34 6.29
N THR A 235 1.04 5.88 5.06
CA THR A 235 0.76 6.72 3.86
C THR A 235 -0.72 7.05 3.71
N GLN A 236 -1.63 6.09 3.98
CA GLN A 236 -3.08 6.33 3.89
C GLN A 236 -3.56 7.36 4.92
N LEU A 237 -3.07 7.30 6.15
CA LEU A 237 -3.39 8.30 7.18
C LEU A 237 -2.93 9.69 6.75
N ASN A 238 -1.71 9.81 6.24
CA ASN A 238 -1.16 11.07 5.73
C ASN A 238 -2.00 11.62 4.55
N GLU A 239 -2.33 10.79 3.56
CA GLU A 239 -3.00 11.23 2.33
C GLU A 239 -4.52 11.41 2.48
N ASN A 240 -5.21 10.50 3.17
CA ASN A 240 -6.67 10.53 3.30
C ASN A 240 -7.11 11.41 4.46
N SER A 241 -6.56 11.22 5.65
CA SER A 241 -7.01 11.94 6.85
C SER A 241 -6.24 13.22 7.15
N LYS A 242 -5.14 13.47 6.41
CA LYS A 242 -4.22 14.60 6.63
C LYS A 242 -3.62 14.57 8.05
N THR A 243 -3.48 13.37 8.59
CA THR A 243 -2.93 13.11 9.92
C THR A 243 -1.49 12.64 9.79
N PHE A 244 -0.57 13.34 10.44
CA PHE A 244 0.82 12.91 10.53
C PHE A 244 0.90 11.56 11.25
N CYS A 245 1.71 10.65 10.72
CA CYS A 245 1.85 9.30 11.24
C CYS A 245 3.29 8.79 11.06
N LYS A 246 3.78 8.06 12.07
CA LYS A 246 5.04 7.31 12.04
C LYS A 246 4.75 5.81 11.90
N PHE A 247 5.69 5.07 11.33
CA PHE A 247 5.72 3.62 11.43
C PHE A 247 7.12 3.11 11.80
N ASP A 248 7.22 1.87 12.24
CA ASP A 248 8.47 1.12 12.38
C ASP A 248 8.23 -0.40 12.42
N VAL A 249 9.28 -1.22 12.41
CA VAL A 249 9.18 -2.68 12.23
C VAL A 249 10.05 -3.45 13.23
N LEU A 250 9.46 -4.49 13.85
CA LEU A 250 10.19 -5.47 14.66
C LEU A 250 11.05 -6.41 13.80
N PRO A 251 12.21 -6.86 14.29
CA PRO A 251 12.77 -6.58 15.62
C PRO A 251 13.58 -5.28 15.70
N GLU A 252 13.86 -4.60 14.58
CA GLU A 252 14.79 -3.45 14.53
C GLU A 252 14.36 -2.30 15.46
N LEU A 253 13.07 -2.00 15.56
CA LEU A 253 12.59 -0.95 16.48
C LEU A 253 12.95 -1.25 17.95
N ASN A 254 13.13 -2.53 18.35
CA ASN A 254 13.59 -2.88 19.70
C ASN A 254 15.09 -2.60 19.91
N HIS A 255 15.85 -2.38 18.85
CA HIS A 255 17.29 -2.11 18.93
C HIS A 255 17.62 -0.61 18.95
N ASN A 256 16.67 0.25 18.57
CA ASN A 256 16.91 1.70 18.49
C ASN A 256 15.75 2.54 19.03
N GLU A 257 14.52 2.39 18.52
CA GLU A 257 13.42 3.31 18.82
C GLU A 257 12.91 3.14 20.25
N ILE A 258 12.98 1.93 20.80
CA ILE A 258 12.47 1.63 22.14
C ILE A 258 13.08 2.54 23.21
N VAL A 259 14.35 2.93 23.09
CA VAL A 259 15.00 3.86 24.04
C VAL A 259 14.49 5.30 23.89
N GLY A 260 13.93 5.66 22.74
CA GLY A 260 13.29 6.97 22.53
C GLY A 260 12.03 7.18 23.37
N TRP A 261 11.45 6.09 23.91
CA TRP A 261 10.30 6.15 24.82
C TRP A 261 10.67 6.39 26.28
N GLU A 262 11.95 6.30 26.66
CA GLU A 262 12.38 6.43 28.06
C GLU A 262 12.06 7.83 28.62
N GLU A 263 12.47 8.87 27.90
CA GLU A 263 12.39 10.29 28.30
C GLU A 263 11.27 11.07 27.59
N ILE A 264 10.29 10.36 27.02
CA ILE A 264 9.17 11.03 26.37
C ILE A 264 8.35 11.84 27.38
N GLN A 265 8.14 13.12 27.09
CA GLN A 265 7.36 13.99 27.97
C GLN A 265 5.91 13.51 28.06
N PRO A 266 5.29 13.48 29.26
CA PRO A 266 3.89 13.04 29.41
C PRO A 266 2.88 13.84 28.57
N SER A 267 3.15 15.13 28.32
CA SER A 267 2.34 15.98 27.43
C SER A 267 2.36 15.49 25.99
N VAL A 268 3.52 15.00 25.52
CA VAL A 268 3.69 14.42 24.18
C VAL A 268 3.09 13.02 24.13
N ALA A 269 3.37 12.18 25.13
CA ALA A 269 2.90 10.79 25.15
C ALA A 269 1.37 10.67 25.07
N LYS A 270 0.63 11.61 25.69
CA LYS A 270 -0.84 11.69 25.61
C LYS A 270 -1.37 11.98 24.20
N LEU A 271 -0.55 12.57 23.32
CA LEU A 271 -0.89 12.82 21.93
C LEU A 271 -0.61 11.61 21.04
N LEU A 272 0.15 10.62 21.51
CA LEU A 272 0.52 9.45 20.73
C LEU A 272 -0.48 8.31 20.91
N SER A 273 -0.76 7.59 19.83
CA SER A 273 -1.53 6.36 19.84
C SER A 273 -0.76 5.29 19.09
N VAL A 274 -0.47 4.17 19.75
CA VAL A 274 0.34 3.09 19.17
C VAL A 274 -0.60 2.02 18.61
N ILE A 275 -0.39 1.63 17.36
CA ILE A 275 -1.15 0.57 16.68
C ILE A 275 -0.18 -0.56 16.34
N LEU A 276 -0.41 -1.73 16.92
CA LEU A 276 0.37 -2.94 16.68
C LEU A 276 -0.35 -3.79 15.64
N LEU A 277 0.32 -4.09 14.54
CA LEU A 277 -0.17 -5.02 13.52
C LEU A 277 0.30 -6.43 13.89
N ARG A 278 -0.64 -7.29 14.28
CA ARG A 278 -0.37 -8.59 14.89
C ARG A 278 -0.95 -9.74 14.08
N ASP A 279 -0.40 -10.92 14.30
CA ASP A 279 -0.97 -12.17 13.80
C ASP A 279 -1.34 -13.08 14.97
N LYS A 280 -2.40 -13.87 14.82
CA LYS A 280 -2.74 -14.90 15.82
C LYS A 280 -1.73 -16.05 15.80
N GLU A 281 -1.05 -16.24 14.67
CA GLU A 281 -0.05 -17.28 14.43
C GLU A 281 1.35 -16.66 14.31
N GLU A 282 1.59 -15.50 14.92
CA GLU A 282 2.90 -14.87 14.91
C GLU A 282 3.93 -15.75 15.64
N PRO A 283 5.18 -15.84 15.15
CA PRO A 283 6.20 -16.66 15.79
C PRO A 283 6.51 -16.21 17.21
N GLU A 284 6.87 -17.16 18.05
CA GLU A 284 7.01 -16.97 19.49
C GLU A 284 7.96 -15.81 19.84
N ASP A 285 9.06 -15.64 19.09
CA ASP A 285 10.00 -14.55 19.28
C ASP A 285 9.37 -13.17 19.04
N ILE A 286 8.50 -13.05 18.03
CA ILE A 286 7.77 -11.82 17.72
C ILE A 286 6.69 -11.56 18.77
N ARG A 287 5.96 -12.60 19.18
CA ARG A 287 4.92 -12.50 20.21
C ARG A 287 5.47 -11.94 21.51
N ILE A 288 6.57 -12.52 22.00
CA ILE A 288 7.25 -12.07 23.22
C ILE A 288 7.70 -10.61 23.07
N ARG A 289 8.29 -10.23 21.93
CA ARG A 289 8.73 -8.85 21.68
C ARG A 289 7.58 -7.85 21.71
N PHE A 290 6.42 -8.18 21.14
CA PHE A 290 5.24 -7.32 21.23
C PHE A 290 4.74 -7.18 22.67
N GLU A 291 4.68 -8.27 23.45
CA GLU A 291 4.24 -8.16 24.85
C GLU A 291 5.21 -7.31 25.69
N VAL A 292 6.53 -7.54 25.57
CA VAL A 292 7.53 -6.74 26.27
C VAL A 292 7.46 -5.28 25.83
N LEU A 293 7.29 -5.01 24.53
CA LEU A 293 7.09 -3.66 24.03
C LEU A 293 5.84 -3.02 24.64
N LYS A 294 4.72 -3.74 24.71
CA LYS A 294 3.48 -3.24 25.32
C LYS A 294 3.66 -2.92 26.79
N GLU A 295 4.35 -3.76 27.55
CA GLU A 295 4.65 -3.52 28.96
C GLU A 295 5.44 -2.22 29.15
N ILE A 296 6.47 -2.00 28.33
CA ILE A 296 7.28 -0.78 28.34
C ILE A 296 6.43 0.45 27.97
N LEU A 297 5.67 0.36 26.88
CA LEU A 297 4.89 1.48 26.37
C LEU A 297 3.71 1.84 27.29
N THR A 298 3.10 0.88 27.97
CA THR A 298 1.98 1.12 28.90
C THR A 298 2.39 2.00 30.08
N GLN A 299 3.68 2.03 30.44
CA GLN A 299 4.21 2.95 31.45
C GLN A 299 4.28 4.41 30.96
N LYS A 300 4.19 4.64 29.64
CA LYS A 300 4.41 5.93 28.99
C LYS A 300 3.15 6.49 28.32
N THR A 301 2.37 5.63 27.66
CA THR A 301 1.10 5.96 27.01
C THR A 301 0.05 4.90 27.31
N VAL A 302 -1.21 5.34 27.41
CA VAL A 302 -2.35 4.47 27.71
C VAL A 302 -3.10 4.02 26.46
N ASP A 303 -2.75 4.53 25.28
CA ASP A 303 -3.47 4.22 24.04
C ASP A 303 -2.64 3.34 23.12
N ILE A 304 -2.71 2.04 23.40
CA ILE A 304 -2.15 0.98 22.56
C ILE A 304 -3.31 0.16 22.01
N ARG A 305 -3.33 0.00 20.70
CA ARG A 305 -4.36 -0.72 19.94
C ARG A 305 -3.71 -1.83 19.12
N GLU A 306 -4.46 -2.89 18.87
CA GLU A 306 -3.98 -4.06 18.14
C GLU A 306 -4.93 -4.34 16.98
N ILE A 307 -4.36 -4.55 15.80
CA ILE A 307 -5.09 -4.99 14.61
C ILE A 307 -4.56 -6.35 14.23
N TYR A 308 -5.43 -7.35 14.25
CA TYR A 308 -5.09 -8.72 13.88
C TYR A 308 -5.47 -9.01 12.43
N GLY A 309 -4.57 -9.65 11.70
CA GLY A 309 -4.86 -10.19 10.38
C GLY A 309 -5.99 -11.22 10.41
N ARG A 310 -6.84 -11.20 9.39
CA ARG A 310 -7.98 -12.11 9.19
C ARG A 310 -7.80 -12.94 7.94
N GLY A 311 -8.23 -14.19 8.00
CA GLY A 311 -8.05 -15.17 6.93
C GLY A 311 -7.09 -16.29 7.32
N ARG A 312 -7.03 -17.32 6.48
CA ARG A 312 -6.16 -18.47 6.71
C ARG A 312 -4.78 -18.25 6.10
N GLU A 313 -4.76 -17.79 4.85
CA GLU A 313 -3.52 -17.62 4.10
C GLU A 313 -2.83 -16.29 4.42
N LYS A 314 -1.51 -16.24 4.32
CA LYS A 314 -0.68 -15.06 4.65
C LYS A 314 -1.17 -13.81 3.91
N LEU A 315 -1.48 -13.93 2.61
CA LEU A 315 -1.96 -12.79 1.82
C LEU A 315 -3.31 -12.27 2.30
N ALA A 316 -4.24 -13.15 2.67
CA ALA A 316 -5.56 -12.76 3.18
C ALA A 316 -5.42 -11.92 4.45
N LYS A 317 -4.55 -12.37 5.37
CA LYS A 317 -4.24 -11.64 6.61
C LYS A 317 -3.64 -10.26 6.32
N MET A 318 -2.64 -10.17 5.44
CA MET A 318 -2.05 -8.89 5.03
C MET A 318 -3.09 -7.94 4.40
N LEU A 319 -3.87 -8.42 3.44
CA LEU A 319 -4.85 -7.61 2.74
C LEU A 319 -6.01 -7.17 3.64
N SER A 320 -6.39 -7.99 4.63
CA SER A 320 -7.41 -7.61 5.61
C SER A 320 -6.97 -6.42 6.47
N ILE A 321 -5.72 -6.39 6.94
CA ILE A 321 -5.17 -5.25 7.70
C ILE A 321 -5.08 -4.01 6.80
N ILE A 322 -4.65 -4.19 5.55
CA ILE A 322 -4.62 -3.12 4.55
C ILE A 322 -6.01 -2.49 4.39
N TYR A 323 -7.05 -3.33 4.29
CA TYR A 323 -8.42 -2.89 4.08
C TYR A 323 -9.02 -2.20 5.31
N ILE A 324 -8.76 -2.73 6.51
CA ILE A 324 -9.08 -2.05 7.78
C ILE A 324 -8.38 -0.68 7.82
N GLY A 325 -7.11 -0.63 7.44
CA GLY A 325 -6.30 0.58 7.40
C GLY A 325 -6.82 1.65 6.43
N ASP A 326 -7.33 1.22 5.27
CA ASP A 326 -7.97 2.12 4.30
C ASP A 326 -9.23 2.76 4.87
N TYR A 327 -10.14 1.96 5.43
CA TYR A 327 -11.33 2.48 6.11
C TYR A 327 -10.98 3.34 7.32
N LEU A 328 -9.97 2.96 8.11
CA LEU A 328 -9.52 3.73 9.26
C LEU A 328 -9.09 5.13 8.82
N SER A 329 -8.29 5.23 7.76
CA SER A 329 -7.85 6.51 7.23
C SER A 329 -9.00 7.34 6.63
N PHE A 330 -9.99 6.69 6.02
CA PHE A 330 -11.20 7.33 5.52
C PHE A 330 -12.05 7.88 6.65
N TYR A 331 -12.39 7.07 7.66
CA TYR A 331 -13.19 7.50 8.80
C TYR A 331 -12.51 8.61 9.60
N LEU A 332 -11.19 8.54 9.77
CA LEU A 332 -10.44 9.62 10.41
C LEU A 332 -10.51 10.92 9.58
N ALA A 333 -10.52 10.85 8.25
CA ALA A 333 -10.71 12.02 7.40
C ALA A 333 -12.08 12.69 7.62
N ILE A 334 -13.14 11.88 7.70
CA ILE A 334 -14.50 12.37 8.02
C ILE A 334 -14.52 13.03 9.40
N LEU A 335 -13.92 12.40 10.42
CA LEU A 335 -13.83 12.97 11.77
C LEU A 335 -13.02 14.27 11.83
N ASN A 336 -12.02 14.40 10.96
CA ASN A 336 -11.20 15.61 10.79
C ASN A 336 -11.86 16.66 9.89
N ARG A 337 -13.04 16.38 9.32
CA ARG A 337 -13.77 17.26 8.37
C ARG A 337 -12.95 17.63 7.14
N VAL A 338 -12.15 16.68 6.65
CA VAL A 338 -11.36 16.86 5.43
C VAL A 338 -11.80 15.84 4.38
N ASP A 339 -11.99 16.32 3.15
CA ASP A 339 -12.26 15.44 2.01
C ASP A 339 -11.07 14.48 1.84
N PRO A 340 -11.28 13.14 1.85
CA PRO A 340 -10.20 12.18 1.79
C PRO A 340 -9.49 12.14 0.44
N THR A 341 -10.11 12.65 -0.63
CA THR A 341 -9.62 12.44 -2.00
C THR A 341 -8.51 13.41 -2.44
N PRO A 342 -8.65 14.74 -2.30
CA PRO A 342 -7.65 15.68 -2.79
C PRO A 342 -6.32 15.61 -2.01
N VAL A 343 -5.21 15.65 -2.75
CA VAL A 343 -3.84 15.76 -2.21
C VAL A 343 -3.21 17.11 -2.58
N LYS A 344 -3.88 18.20 -2.19
CA LYS A 344 -3.55 19.58 -2.61
C LYS A 344 -2.07 19.95 -2.39
N THR A 345 -1.49 19.55 -1.25
CA THR A 345 -0.09 19.79 -0.92
C THR A 345 0.87 19.10 -1.90
N ILE A 346 0.57 17.86 -2.30
CA ILE A 346 1.36 17.13 -3.30
C ILE A 346 1.21 17.80 -4.67
N SER A 347 -0.01 18.20 -5.06
CA SER A 347 -0.24 18.91 -6.32
C SER A 347 0.51 20.24 -6.39
N PHE A 348 0.54 21.00 -5.29
CA PHE A 348 1.33 22.22 -5.16
C PHE A 348 2.83 21.95 -5.30
N LEU A 349 3.35 20.94 -4.57
CA LEU A 349 4.76 20.54 -4.65
C LEU A 349 5.17 20.18 -6.08
N LYS A 350 4.38 19.34 -6.77
CA LYS A 350 4.65 18.94 -8.17
C LYS A 350 4.73 20.15 -9.10
N LYS A 351 3.76 21.06 -9.01
CA LYS A 351 3.74 22.29 -9.82
C LYS A 351 4.97 23.17 -9.57
N GLU A 352 5.40 23.29 -8.32
CA GLU A 352 6.57 24.11 -7.98
C GLU A 352 7.88 23.46 -8.43
N LEU A 353 7.99 22.14 -8.33
CA LEU A 353 9.14 21.39 -8.84
C LEU A 353 9.24 21.51 -10.37
N GLU A 354 8.15 21.34 -11.10
CA GLU A 354 8.12 21.54 -12.57
C GLU A 354 8.53 22.96 -12.97
N LYS A 355 8.13 23.97 -12.20
CA LYS A 355 8.53 25.36 -12.45
C LYS A 355 10.02 25.59 -12.22
N ARG A 356 10.60 25.04 -11.14
CA ARG A 356 11.99 25.30 -10.72
C ARG A 356 13.02 24.45 -11.47
N LEU A 357 12.69 23.20 -11.77
CA LEU A 357 13.54 22.29 -12.53
C LEU A 357 13.43 22.53 -14.05
N GLY A 358 12.52 23.42 -14.46
CA GLY A 358 12.15 23.68 -15.84
C GLY A 358 11.20 22.62 -16.40
N LYS A 359 10.42 22.98 -17.42
CA LYS A 359 9.84 21.97 -18.32
C LYS A 359 11.01 21.29 -19.00
N ILE A 360 11.45 20.16 -18.47
CA ILE A 360 12.50 19.38 -19.11
C ILE A 360 11.91 18.93 -20.44
N ASN A 361 12.45 19.48 -21.53
CA ASN A 361 12.19 19.02 -22.88
C ASN A 361 12.53 17.54 -22.93
N ILE A 362 11.53 16.68 -22.81
CA ILE A 362 11.64 15.28 -23.19
C ILE A 362 11.83 15.32 -24.69
N LYS A 363 13.09 15.33 -25.15
CA LYS A 363 13.37 15.10 -26.57
C LYS A 363 12.80 13.72 -26.92
N PRO A 364 12.02 13.63 -28.01
CA PRO A 364 11.36 12.39 -28.42
C PRO A 364 12.35 11.26 -28.64
#